data_AF-A0A3C1VNR6-F1
#
_entry.id   AF-A0A3C1VNR6-F1
#
_cell.length_a   1.000
_cell.length_b   1.000
_cell.length_c   1.000
_cell.angle_alpha   90.00
_cell.angle_beta   90.00
_cell.angle_gamma   90.00
#
_symmetry.space_group_name_H-M   'P 1'
#
loop_
_entity.id
_entity.type
_entity.pdbx_description
1 polymer ?
#
loop_
_entity_poly.entity_id
_entity_poly.type
_entity_poly.pdbx_seq_one_letter_code
_entity_poly.pdbx_strand_id
1 'polypeptide(L)'
;GIVQRLQFYEVKDLQKIVLRSADILGIQIEITGALEIAKRSRGTPRIANRLLRRVRDFADVKTDGVIHQQLAHEALITLKVDERGLEQLDRDYLSIMTQKFSGGPVGLDTLSTAIGEERGTLEDMVE
;
A
#
# COMPACT_ATOMS: atom_id res chain seq x y z
N GLY A 1 25.26 18.44 -9.43
CA GLY A 1 23.92 17.99 -9.83
C GLY A 1 22.92 18.53 -8.83
N ILE A 2 21.79 19.05 -9.29
CA ILE A 2 20.73 19.49 -8.38
C ILE A 2 20.13 18.22 -7.76
N VAL A 3 20.38 18.01 -6.47
CA VAL A 3 19.74 16.94 -5.70
C VAL A 3 18.30 17.40 -5.45
N GLN A 4 17.38 17.06 -6.35
CA GLN A 4 15.96 17.23 -6.06
C GLN A 4 15.53 16.14 -5.10
N ARG A 5 15.08 16.55 -3.91
CA ARG A 5 14.53 15.65 -2.91
C ARG A 5 13.07 15.38 -3.28
N LEU A 6 12.75 14.14 -3.62
CA LEU A 6 11.36 13.73 -3.87
C LEU A 6 10.57 13.87 -2.57
N GLN A 7 9.40 14.51 -2.66
CA GLN A 7 8.43 14.59 -1.57
C GLN A 7 7.31 13.58 -1.82
N PHE A 8 6.57 13.25 -0.76
CA PHE A 8 5.37 12.44 -0.90
C PHE A 8 4.36 13.14 -1.82
N TYR A 9 3.66 12.33 -2.61
CA TYR A 9 2.64 12.79 -3.52
C TYR A 9 1.34 13.09 -2.76
N GLU A 10 0.64 14.12 -3.20
CA GLU A 10 -0.73 14.38 -2.77
C GLU A 10 -1.67 13.30 -3.30
N VAL A 11 -2.75 13.04 -2.55
CA VAL A 11 -3.76 12.02 -2.91
C VAL A 11 -4.31 12.25 -4.34
N LYS A 12 -4.48 13.50 -4.75
CA LYS A 12 -4.96 13.85 -6.10
C LYS A 12 -3.99 13.43 -7.21
N ASP A 13 -2.69 13.52 -6.96
CA ASP A 13 -1.68 13.13 -7.94
C ASP A 13 -1.51 11.62 -7.97
N LEU A 14 -1.60 10.96 -6.81
CA LEU A 14 -1.68 9.50 -6.74
C LEU A 14 -2.92 8.96 -7.45
N GLN A 15 -4.07 9.61 -7.34
CA GLN A 15 -5.28 9.21 -8.07
C GLN A 15 -5.04 9.25 -9.59
N LYS A 16 -4.42 10.31 -10.11
CA LYS A 16 -4.04 10.40 -11.54
C LYS A 16 -3.08 9.28 -11.93
N ILE A 17 -2.11 8.96 -11.07
CA ILE A 17 -1.17 7.86 -11.30
C ILE A 17 -1.92 6.53 -11.38
N VAL A 18 -2.83 6.25 -10.44
CA VAL A 18 -3.65 5.02 -10.44
C VAL A 18 -4.48 4.92 -11.71
N LEU A 19 -5.17 5.99 -12.11
CA LEU A 19 -5.97 6.03 -13.33
C LEU A 19 -5.12 5.75 -14.59
N ARG A 20 -3.96 6.41 -14.68
CA ARG A 20 -3.02 6.19 -15.79
C ARG A 20 -2.48 4.76 -15.82
N SER A 21 -2.12 4.20 -14.67
CA SER A 21 -1.63 2.82 -14.58
C SER A 21 -2.73 1.83 -14.92
N ALA A 22 -3.98 2.09 -14.55
CA ALA A 22 -5.11 1.25 -14.91
C ALA A 22 -5.34 1.24 -16.42
N ASP A 23 -5.30 2.40 -17.07
CA ASP A 23 -5.39 2.53 -18.53
C ASP A 23 -4.28 1.74 -19.25
N ILE A 24 -3.03 1.88 -18.81
CA ILE A 24 -1.88 1.13 -19.36
C ILE A 24 -2.06 -0.40 -19.20
N LEU A 25 -2.67 -0.84 -18.11
CA LEU A 25 -2.87 -2.26 -17.79
C LEU A 25 -4.21 -2.82 -18.30
N GLY A 26 -5.04 -2.00 -18.96
CA GLY A 26 -6.37 -2.40 -19.43
C GLY A 26 -7.37 -2.70 -18.30
N ILE A 27 -7.19 -2.08 -17.13
CA ILE A 27 -8.05 -2.29 -15.95
C ILE A 27 -9.19 -1.27 -15.98
N GLN A 28 -10.44 -1.75 -15.92
CA GLN A 28 -11.60 -0.87 -15.80
C GLN A 28 -11.72 -0.35 -14.36
N ILE A 29 -11.61 0.97 -14.19
CA ILE A 29 -11.66 1.61 -12.87
C ILE A 29 -12.41 2.94 -12.96
N GLU A 30 -13.23 3.21 -11.95
CA GLU A 30 -13.87 4.52 -11.78
C GLU A 30 -12.95 5.49 -11.03
N ILE A 31 -13.20 6.78 -11.21
CA ILE A 31 -12.51 7.87 -10.50
C ILE A 31 -12.59 7.66 -8.97
N THR A 32 -13.72 7.16 -8.49
CA THR A 32 -13.99 6.92 -7.07
C THR A 32 -13.20 5.72 -6.53
N GLY A 33 -13.06 4.64 -7.31
CA GLY A 33 -12.20 3.49 -6.99
C GLY A 33 -10.72 3.86 -6.97
N ALA A 34 -10.26 4.64 -7.95
CA ALA A 34 -8.89 5.14 -7.99
C ALA A 34 -8.57 6.05 -6.79
N LEU A 35 -9.54 6.88 -6.35
CA LEU A 35 -9.40 7.72 -5.18
C LEU A 35 -9.21 6.89 -3.90
N GLU A 36 -9.97 5.80 -3.75
CA GLU A 36 -9.90 4.94 -2.58
C GLU A 36 -8.53 4.26 -2.47
N ILE A 37 -7.97 3.79 -3.58
CA ILE A 37 -6.61 3.25 -3.64
C ILE A 37 -5.58 4.35 -3.29
N ALA A 38 -5.71 5.53 -3.89
CA ALA A 38 -4.79 6.64 -3.68
C ALA A 38 -4.70 7.09 -2.21
N LYS A 39 -5.83 7.15 -1.50
CA LYS A 39 -5.88 7.49 -0.07
C LYS A 39 -5.06 6.54 0.80
N ARG A 40 -4.98 5.26 0.42
CA ARG A 40 -4.26 4.20 1.16
C ARG A 40 -2.85 3.94 0.64
N SER A 41 -2.33 4.80 -0.23
CA SER A 41 -1.03 4.59 -0.89
C SER A 41 0.15 5.29 -0.20
N ARG A 42 -0.03 5.86 1.00
CA ARG A 42 1.02 6.49 1.82
C ARG A 42 1.89 7.52 1.09
N GLY A 43 1.31 8.27 0.14
CA GLY A 43 2.07 9.28 -0.62
C GLY A 43 3.03 8.70 -1.67
N THR A 44 3.02 7.38 -1.91
CA THR A 44 4.02 6.68 -2.71
C THR A 44 3.42 6.05 -3.97
N PRO A 45 3.84 6.45 -5.18
CA PRO A 45 3.38 5.85 -6.44
C PRO A 45 3.60 4.34 -6.56
N ARG A 46 4.69 3.83 -5.97
CA ARG A 46 5.03 2.40 -5.94
C ARG A 46 3.93 1.59 -5.22
N ILE A 47 3.49 2.07 -4.06
CA ILE A 47 2.43 1.45 -3.26
C ILE A 47 1.10 1.54 -4.02
N ALA A 48 0.78 2.70 -4.61
CA ALA A 48 -0.44 2.87 -5.40
C ALA A 48 -0.57 1.83 -6.53
N ASN A 49 0.51 1.62 -7.29
CA ASN A 49 0.55 0.63 -8.36
C ASN A 49 0.54 -0.82 -7.86
N ARG A 50 1.09 -1.08 -6.66
CA ARG A 50 0.99 -2.40 -6.01
C ARG A 50 -0.44 -2.70 -5.59
N LEU A 51 -1.11 -1.74 -4.94
CA LEU A 51 -2.49 -1.87 -4.51
C LEU A 51 -3.44 -2.02 -5.69
N LEU A 52 -3.28 -1.23 -6.76
CA LEU A 52 -4.10 -1.35 -7.97
C LEU A 52 -4.11 -2.78 -8.53
N ARG A 53 -2.94 -3.41 -8.66
CA ARG A 53 -2.83 -4.79 -9.16
C ARG A 53 -3.56 -5.78 -8.26
N ARG A 54 -3.40 -5.66 -6.92
CA ARG A 54 -4.07 -6.55 -5.96
C ARG A 54 -5.59 -6.34 -5.93
N VAL A 55 -6.05 -5.10 -6.06
CA VAL A 55 -7.49 -4.78 -6.13
C VAL A 55 -8.09 -5.30 -7.41
N ARG A 56 -7.38 -5.23 -8.54
CA ARG A 56 -7.79 -5.89 -9.79
C ARG A 56 -7.93 -7.39 -9.60
N ASP A 57 -6.92 -8.05 -9.04
CA ASP A 57 -6.97 -9.51 -8.83
C ASP A 57 -8.17 -9.92 -7.97
N PHE A 58 -8.56 -9.07 -7.01
CA PHE A 58 -9.79 -9.26 -6.23
C PHE A 58 -11.06 -9.04 -7.08
N ALA A 59 -11.09 -7.98 -7.90
CA ALA A 59 -12.23 -7.64 -8.76
C ALA A 59 -12.53 -8.76 -9.77
N ASP A 60 -11.49 -9.32 -10.39
CA ASP A 60 -11.60 -10.39 -11.39
C ASP A 60 -12.19 -11.69 -10.82
N VAL A 61 -12.03 -11.94 -9.51
CA VAL A 61 -12.56 -13.14 -8.84
C VAL A 61 -13.98 -12.92 -8.30
N LYS A 62 -14.36 -11.68 -7.96
CA LYS A 62 -15.58 -11.37 -7.21
C LYS A 62 -16.67 -10.68 -8.02
N THR A 63 -16.36 -10.05 -9.17
CA THR A 63 -17.28 -9.18 -9.93
C THR A 63 -16.96 -9.16 -11.43
N ASP A 64 -17.73 -8.39 -12.22
CA ASP A 64 -17.51 -8.12 -13.66
C ASP A 64 -16.29 -7.21 -13.97
N GLY A 65 -15.30 -7.13 -13.07
CA GLY A 65 -14.00 -6.51 -13.34
C GLY A 65 -13.92 -4.97 -13.29
N VAL A 66 -15.01 -4.26 -12.96
CA VAL A 66 -15.01 -2.79 -12.82
C VAL A 66 -14.74 -2.36 -11.38
N ILE A 67 -13.65 -1.63 -11.16
CA ILE A 67 -13.25 -1.15 -9.83
C ILE A 67 -13.94 0.18 -9.50
N HIS A 68 -15.01 0.13 -8.72
CA HIS A 68 -15.65 1.30 -8.10
C HIS A 68 -15.24 1.45 -6.62
N GLN A 69 -15.66 2.54 -5.95
CA GLN A 69 -15.25 2.84 -4.57
C GLN A 69 -15.51 1.69 -3.59
N GLN A 70 -16.73 1.15 -3.58
CA GLN A 70 -17.12 0.07 -2.67
C GLN A 70 -16.27 -1.19 -2.88
N LEU A 71 -16.03 -1.57 -4.14
CA LEU A 71 -15.18 -2.72 -4.45
C LEU A 71 -13.73 -2.50 -4.02
N ALA A 72 -13.16 -1.32 -4.30
CA ALA A 72 -11.82 -0.98 -3.86
C ALA A 72 -11.71 -1.02 -2.32
N HIS A 73 -12.72 -0.50 -1.63
CA HIS A 73 -12.79 -0.53 -0.17
C HIS A 73 -12.81 -1.96 0.38
N GLU A 74 -13.70 -2.82 -0.14
CA GLU A 74 -13.81 -4.23 0.26
C GLU A 74 -12.54 -5.04 -0.06
N ALA A 75 -11.95 -4.82 -1.22
CA ALA A 75 -10.68 -5.43 -1.61
C ALA A 75 -9.58 -5.03 -0.64
N LEU A 76 -9.42 -3.73 -0.34
CA LEU A 76 -8.38 -3.25 0.56
C LEU A 76 -8.56 -3.76 2.00
N ILE A 77 -9.80 -3.86 2.50
CA ILE A 77 -10.10 -4.51 3.79
C ILE A 77 -9.71 -5.98 3.76
N THR A 78 -10.06 -6.71 2.70
CA THR A 78 -9.74 -8.15 2.57
C THR A 78 -8.22 -8.37 2.51
N LEU A 79 -7.50 -7.45 1.87
CA LEU A 79 -6.04 -7.41 1.81
C LEU A 79 -5.39 -6.92 3.12
N LYS A 80 -6.19 -6.65 4.17
CA LYS A 80 -5.77 -6.17 5.48
C LYS A 80 -5.05 -4.82 5.45
N VAL A 81 -5.40 -3.98 4.46
CA VAL A 81 -4.92 -2.60 4.33
C VAL A 81 -5.90 -1.67 5.02
N ASP A 82 -5.48 -1.01 6.09
CA ASP A 82 -6.35 -0.10 6.83
C ASP A 82 -6.56 1.24 6.12
N GLU A 83 -7.41 2.10 6.68
CA GLU A 83 -7.72 3.42 6.09
C GLU A 83 -6.51 4.36 5.98
N ARG A 84 -5.43 4.10 6.74
CA ARG A 84 -4.18 4.87 6.66
C ARG A 84 -3.19 4.25 5.67
N GLY A 85 -3.51 3.11 5.07
CA GLY A 85 -2.65 2.43 4.12
C GLY A 85 -1.60 1.51 4.75
N LEU A 86 -1.73 1.20 6.05
CA LEU A 86 -0.86 0.24 6.72
C LEU A 86 -1.34 -1.18 6.39
N GLU A 87 -0.41 -2.00 5.94
CA GLU A 87 -0.62 -3.43 5.75
C GLU A 87 -0.39 -4.17 7.09
N GLN A 88 -0.69 -5.48 7.10
CA GLN A 88 -0.50 -6.29 8.30
C GLN A 88 0.94 -6.24 8.82
N LEU A 89 1.92 -6.36 7.91
CA LEU A 89 3.34 -6.32 8.26
C LEU A 89 3.76 -4.98 8.90
N ASP A 90 3.23 -3.85 8.40
CA ASP A 90 3.49 -2.53 8.99
C ASP A 90 2.97 -2.46 10.44
N ARG A 91 1.78 -3.01 10.69
CA ARG A 91 1.19 -3.05 12.04
C ARG A 91 1.96 -4.00 12.97
N ASP A 92 2.37 -5.15 12.47
CA ASP A 92 3.14 -6.12 13.24
C ASP A 92 4.51 -5.55 13.62
N TYR A 93 5.16 -4.85 12.68
CA TYR A 93 6.40 -4.11 12.89
C TYR A 93 6.26 -3.07 14.01
N LEU A 94 5.25 -2.20 13.94
CA LEU A 94 4.98 -1.18 14.96
C LEU A 94 4.61 -1.79 16.32
N SER A 95 3.83 -2.87 16.31
CA SER A 95 3.44 -3.59 17.53
C SER A 95 4.65 -4.20 18.25
N ILE A 96 5.55 -4.85 17.50
CA ILE A 96 6.77 -5.44 18.07
C ILE A 96 7.69 -4.35 18.64
N MET A 97 7.91 -3.24 17.93
CA MET A 97 8.70 -2.12 18.45
C MET A 97 8.13 -1.56 19.76
N THR A 98 6.81 -1.36 19.83
CA THR A 98 6.17 -0.75 21.01
C THR A 98 6.07 -1.72 22.19
N GLN A 99 5.71 -2.98 21.95
CA GLN A 99 5.45 -3.95 23.01
C GLN A 99 6.70 -4.70 23.47
N LYS A 100 7.55 -5.15 22.54
CA LYS A 100 8.70 -6.00 22.84
C LYS A 100 9.96 -5.19 23.15
N PHE A 101 10.08 -4.01 22.56
CA PHE A 101 11.23 -3.13 22.71
C PHE A 101 10.91 -1.82 23.43
N SER A 102 9.67 -1.65 23.93
CA SER A 102 9.22 -0.47 24.69
C SER A 102 9.47 0.86 23.95
N GLY A 103 9.44 0.84 22.62
CA GLY A 103 9.74 2.00 21.76
C GLY A 103 11.21 2.41 21.70
N GLY A 104 12.11 1.60 22.26
CA GLY A 104 13.55 1.82 22.21
C GLY A 104 14.16 1.51 20.82
N PRO A 105 15.38 2.01 20.55
CA PRO A 105 16.08 1.70 19.31
C PRO A 105 16.40 0.21 19.25
N VAL A 106 16.03 -0.43 18.15
CA VAL A 106 16.26 -1.85 17.91
C VAL A 106 16.87 -2.04 16.53
N GLY A 107 17.84 -2.95 16.44
CA GLY A 107 18.49 -3.27 15.18
C GLY A 107 17.52 -3.94 14.21
N LEU A 108 17.65 -3.63 12.93
CA LEU A 108 16.80 -4.20 11.88
C LEU A 108 16.87 -5.73 11.85
N ASP A 109 18.05 -6.32 12.07
CA ASP A 109 18.22 -7.78 12.15
C ASP A 109 17.45 -8.40 13.34
N THR A 110 17.36 -7.66 14.44
CA THR A 110 16.61 -8.11 15.63
C THR A 110 15.10 -8.02 15.39
N LEU A 111 14.65 -6.98 14.68
CA LEU A 111 13.26 -6.84 14.25
C LEU A 111 12.86 -7.91 13.25
N SER A 112 13.69 -8.17 12.25
CA SER A 112 13.45 -9.21 11.24
C SER A 112 13.32 -10.59 11.88
N THR A 113 14.23 -10.92 12.80
CA THR A 113 14.16 -12.15 13.59
C THR A 113 12.90 -12.22 14.46
N ALA A 114 12.47 -11.10 15.05
CA ALA A 114 11.30 -11.08 15.91
C ALA A 114 9.97 -11.18 15.13
N ILE A 115 9.92 -10.65 13.91
CA ILE A 115 8.77 -10.74 12.99
C ILE A 115 8.73 -12.10 12.28
N GLY A 116 9.90 -12.73 12.09
CA GLY A 116 10.02 -13.97 11.32
C GLY A 116 10.14 -13.74 9.81
N GLU A 117 10.56 -12.55 9.40
CA GLU A 117 10.74 -12.14 8.00
C GLU A 117 12.22 -11.92 7.70
N GLU A 118 12.59 -12.05 6.43
CA GLU A 118 13.93 -11.67 5.99
C GLU A 118 14.11 -10.15 6.07
N ARG A 119 15.34 -9.72 6.41
CA ARG A 119 15.69 -8.30 6.49
C ARG A 119 15.34 -7.55 5.20
N GLY A 120 15.68 -8.11 4.04
CA GLY A 120 15.41 -7.48 2.74
C GLY A 120 13.92 -7.28 2.49
N THR A 121 13.09 -8.26 2.88
CA THR A 121 11.62 -8.14 2.80
C THR A 121 11.11 -6.98 3.63
N LEU A 122 11.63 -6.80 4.85
CA LEU A 122 11.26 -5.66 5.69
C LEU A 122 11.72 -4.33 5.09
N GLU A 123 12.95 -4.24 4.56
CA GLU A 123 13.45 -3.03 3.90
C GLU A 123 12.61 -2.66 2.65
N ASP A 124 12.15 -3.66 1.90
CA ASP A 124 11.38 -3.45 0.67
C ASP A 124 9.89 -3.16 0.90
N MET A 125 9.32 -3.74 1.96
CA MET A 125 7.87 -3.68 2.24
C MET A 125 7.48 -2.61 3.25
N VAL A 126 8.32 -2.35 4.26
CA VAL A 126 8.11 -1.33 5.27
C VAL A 126 8.80 -0.04 4.80
N GLU A 127 8.02 0.81 4.13
CA GLU A 127 8.40 2.18 3.73
C GLU A 127 7.83 3.23 4.68
#